data_AF-A0A5N3VWN5-F1
#
_entry.id   AF-A0A5N3VWN5-F1
#
_cell.length_a   1.000
_cell.length_b   1.000
_cell.length_c   1.000
_cell.angle_alpha   90.00
_cell.angle_beta   90.00
_cell.angle_gamma   90.00
#
_symmetry.space_group_name_H-M   'P 1'
#
loop_
_entity.id
_entity.type
_entity.pdbx_description
1 polymer ?
#
loop_
_entity_poly.entity_id
_entity_poly.type
_entity_poly.pdbx_seq_one_letter_code
_entity_poly.pdbx_strand_id
1 'polypeptide(L)' 'RLFLLLEFQRFLFRVFLCVLFTEEDVKFYLAELALALDHLHRLGIVYRDLKPENILLDEIGHIKLTE' A
#
# COMPACT_ATOMS: atom_id res chain seq x y z
N ARG A 1 0.17 -10.10 -13.29
CA ARG A 1 -0.22 -10.89 -12.08
C ARG A 1 0.96 -11.16 -11.14
N LEU A 2 2.18 -11.49 -11.59
CA LEU A 2 3.36 -11.67 -10.70
C LEU A 2 3.99 -10.36 -10.18
N PHE A 3 3.99 -9.27 -10.96
CA PHE A 3 4.60 -8.00 -10.56
C PHE A 3 3.94 -7.38 -9.30
N LEU A 4 2.61 -7.42 -9.24
CA LEU A 4 1.82 -6.89 -8.13
C LEU A 4 2.14 -7.58 -6.78
N LEU A 5 2.43 -8.89 -6.81
CA LEU A 5 2.78 -9.67 -5.62
C LEU A 5 4.18 -9.32 -5.07
N LEU A 6 5.15 -9.05 -5.96
CA LEU A 6 6.52 -8.69 -5.58
C LEU A 6 6.60 -7.29 -4.97
N GLU A 7 5.86 -6.32 -5.52
CA GLU A 7 5.81 -4.95 -4.98
C GLU A 7 5.11 -4.92 -3.62
N PHE A 8 4.04 -5.70 -3.46
CA PHE A 8 3.33 -5.86 -2.20
C PHE A 8 4.20 -6.47 -1.09
N GLN A 9 5.01 -7.49 -1.42
CA GLN A 9 5.97 -8.06 -0.44
C GLN A 9 7.05 -7.06 -0.02
N ARG A 10 7.55 -6.23 -0.94
CA ARG A 10 8.55 -5.19 -0.60
C ARG A 10 7.97 -4.10 0.27
N PHE A 11 6.73 -3.68 0.00
CA PHE A 11 6.00 -2.75 0.86
C PHE A 11 5.84 -3.31 2.27
N LEU A 12 5.33 -4.55 2.39
CA LEU A 12 5.21 -5.26 3.66
C LEU A 12 6.53 -5.32 4.42
N PHE A 13 7.62 -5.68 3.75
CA PHE A 13 8.94 -5.75 4.37
C PHE A 13 9.38 -4.41 4.96
N ARG A 14 9.13 -3.29 4.25
CA ARG A 14 9.54 -1.95 4.69
C ARG A 14 8.64 -1.37 5.78
N VAL A 15 7.33 -1.61 5.71
CA VAL A 15 6.38 -1.29 6.79
C VAL A 15 6.78 -2.04 8.07
N PHE A 16 7.16 -3.32 7.96
CA PHE A 16 7.65 -4.10 9.10
C PHE A 16 9.04 -3.69 9.62
N LEU A 17 9.91 -3.11 8.78
CA LEU A 17 11.30 -2.79 9.16
C LEU A 17 11.55 -1.34 9.55
N CYS A 18 10.76 -0.39 9.07
CA CYS A 18 11.05 1.04 9.27
C CYS A 18 10.19 1.71 10.35
N VAL A 19 9.10 1.08 10.81
CA VAL A 19 8.20 1.65 11.82
C VAL A 19 7.69 0.52 12.70
N LEU A 20 7.66 0.72 14.03
CA LEU A 20 7.08 -0.21 15.00
C LEU A 20 5.55 -0.25 14.83
N PHE A 21 5.07 -0.86 13.76
CA PHE A 21 3.65 -1.11 13.57
C PHE A 21 3.25 -2.40 14.28
N THR A 22 2.12 -2.35 14.97
CA THR A 22 1.48 -3.55 15.49
C THR A 22 0.90 -4.36 14.33
N GLU A 23 0.58 -5.63 14.58
CA GLU A 23 -0.09 -6.47 13.58
C GLU A 23 -1.44 -5.88 13.14
N GLU A 24 -2.14 -5.18 14.04
CA GLU A 24 -3.38 -4.47 13.74
C GLU A 24 -3.15 -3.30 12.78
N ASP A 25 -2.12 -2.49 13.01
CA ASP A 25 -1.76 -1.39 12.12
C ASP A 25 -1.46 -1.91 10.72
N VAL A 26 -0.67 -2.98 10.62
CA VAL A 26 -0.33 -3.59 9.32
C VAL A 26 -1.58 -4.10 8.60
N LYS A 27 -2.50 -4.77 9.31
CA LYS A 27 -3.77 -5.25 8.74
C LYS A 27 -4.62 -4.09 8.25
N PHE A 28 -4.71 -3.01 9.01
CA PHE A 28 -5.45 -1.80 8.63
C PHE A 28 -4.90 -1.19 7.34
N TYR A 29 -3.58 -0.94 7.29
CA TYR A 29 -2.93 -0.35 6.13
C TYR A 29 -2.97 -1.24 4.89
N LEU A 30 -2.85 -2.56 5.04
CA LEU A 30 -3.01 -3.48 3.92
C LEU A 30 -4.43 -3.48 3.35
N ALA A 31 -5.45 -3.39 4.23
CA ALA A 31 -6.84 -3.34 3.80
C ALA A 31 -7.13 -2.06 3.00
N GLU A 32 -6.67 -0.90 3.47
CA GLU A 32 -6.80 0.37 2.74
C GLU A 32 -6.08 0.33 1.40
N LEU A 33 -4.85 -0.17 1.36
CA LEU A 33 -4.08 -0.29 0.12
C LEU A 33 -4.77 -1.20 -0.90
N ALA A 34 -5.30 -2.34 -0.44
CA ALA A 34 -6.06 -3.25 -1.28
C ALA A 34 -7.33 -2.61 -1.84
N LEU A 35 -8.07 -1.85 -1.04
CA LEU A 35 -9.25 -1.11 -1.46
C LEU A 35 -8.91 -0.03 -2.50
N ALA A 36 -7.83 0.71 -2.30
CA ALA A 36 -7.37 1.73 -3.23
C ALA A 36 -6.97 1.12 -4.59
N LEU A 37 -6.20 0.04 -4.57
CA LEU A 37 -5.81 -0.69 -5.80
C LEU A 37 -7.02 -1.30 -6.51
N ASP A 38 -7.95 -1.89 -5.77
CA ASP A 38 -9.20 -2.44 -6.33
C ASP A 38 -10.05 -1.34 -6.98
N HIS A 39 -10.13 -0.15 -6.38
CA HIS A 39 -10.77 1.01 -7.00
C HIS A 39 -10.13 1.40 -8.33
N LEU A 40 -8.79 1.53 -8.37
CA LEU A 40 -8.07 1.85 -9.61
C LEU A 40 -8.26 0.78 -10.69
N HIS A 41 -8.21 -0.49 -10.31
CA HIS A 41 -8.43 -1.59 -11.24
C HIS A 41 -9.85 -1.60 -11.81
N ARG A 42 -10.88 -1.25 -11.03
CA ARG A 42 -12.26 -1.07 -11.54
C ARG A 42 -12.37 0.05 -12.57
N LEU A 43 -11.52 1.06 -12.48
CA LEU A 43 -11.42 2.14 -13.48
C LEU A 43 -10.56 1.77 -14.69
N GLY A 44 -10.02 0.54 -14.74
CA GLY A 44 -9.11 0.09 -15.80
C GLY A 44 -7.68 0.65 -15.66
N ILE A 45 -7.37 1.30 -14.53
CA ILE A 45 -6.06 1.89 -14.26
C ILE A 45 -5.20 0.85 -13.56
N VAL A 46 -4.06 0.53 -14.16
CA VAL A 46 -3.02 -0.30 -13.51
C VAL A 46 -2.02 0.63 -12.86
N TYR A 47 -2.04 0.66 -11.52
CA TYR A 47 -1.03 1.38 -10.74
C TYR A 47 0.26 0.54 -10.71
N ARG A 48 1.32 1.05 -11.33
CA ARG A 48 2.55 0.28 -11.64
C ARG A 48 3.75 0.65 -10.79
N ASP A 49 3.65 1.71 -9.99
CA ASP A 49 4.76 2.18 -9.16
C ASP A 49 4.38 2.11 -7.68
N LEU A 50 4.11 0.88 -7.21
CA LEU A 50 3.68 0.64 -5.84
C LEU A 50 4.90 0.58 -4.93
N LYS A 51 5.50 1.74 -4.71
CA LYS A 51 6.63 1.92 -3.80
C LYS A 51 6.18 2.56 -2.49
N PRO A 52 6.86 2.28 -1.38
CA PRO A 52 6.59 2.92 -0.08
C PRO A 52 6.72 4.45 -0.14
N GLU A 53 7.58 4.96 -1.02
CA GLU A 53 7.75 6.40 -1.29
C GLU A 53 6.45 7.03 -1.84
N ASN A 54 5.62 6.22 -2.49
CA ASN A 54 4.39 6.64 -3.15
C ASN A 54 3.14 6.37 -2.30
N ILE A 55 3.33 5.93 -1.05
CA ILE A 55 2.28 5.62 -0.10
C ILE A 55 2.45 6.60 1.06
N LEU A 56 1.66 7.67 1.03
CA LEU A 56 1.67 8.70 2.07
C LEU A 56 0.58 8.40 3.09
N LEU A 57 0.85 8.77 4.34
CA LEU A 57 -0.18 8.88 5.38
C LEU A 57 -0.65 10.33 5.43
N ASP A 58 -1.96 10.56 5.47
CA ASP A 58 -2.48 11.88 5.76
C ASP A 58 -2.38 12.22 7.26
N GLU A 59 -2.77 13.45 7.63
CA GLU A 59 -2.71 13.94 9.01
C GLU A 59 -3.56 13.11 10.00
N ILE A 60 -4.44 12.25 9.49
CA ILE A 60 -5.36 11.40 10.24
C ILE A 60 -4.86 9.93 10.24
N GLY A 61 -3.86 9.61 9.42
CA GLY A 61 -3.26 8.28 9.33
C GLY A 61 -3.88 7.39 8.25
N HIS A 62 -4.60 7.92 7.26
CA HIS A 62 -5.10 7.13 6.14
C HIS A 62 -4.12 7.07 4.97
N ILE A 63 -4.09 5.95 4.25
CA ILE A 63 -3.26 5.79 3.05
C ILE A 63 -3.75 6.67 1.90
N LYS A 64 -2.82 7.40 1.30
CA LYS A 64 -2.95 8.03 -0.02
C LYS A 64 -1.88 7.53 -0.97
N LEU A 65 -2.32 7.08 -2.13
CA LEU A 65 -1.42 6.80 -3.26
C LEU A 65 -1.06 8.13 -3.95
N THR A 66 0.22 8.35 -4.16
CA THR A 66 0.81 9.49 -4.89
C THR A 66 1.54 8.97 -6.15
N GLU A 67 2.24 9.80 -6.91
CA GLU A 67 2.91 9.42 -8.17
C GLU A 67 3.92 8.29 -8.03
#